data_AF-A0A1S1LAI3-F1
#
_entry.id   AF-A0A1S1LAI3-F1
#
_cell.length_a   1.000
_cell.length_b   1.000
_cell.length_c   1.000
_cell.angle_alpha   90.00
_cell.angle_beta   90.00
_cell.angle_gamma   90.00
#
_symmetry.space_group_name_H-M   'P 1'
#
loop_
_entity.id
_entity.type
_entity.pdbx_description
1 polymer ?
#
loop_
_entity_poly.entity_id
_entity_poly.type
_entity_poly.pdbx_seq_one_letter_code
_entity_poly.pdbx_strand_id
1 'polypeptide(L)'
;MRDGGSVYLVAITGRHTLWVKNIQANPRARLRLTDGTYEGVARPIAPGDPAYGPAHAQFCGAVHPFDYLENLFHRKGLPSRRKIIELHRAWFEGGTPFVVQLDTRT
;
A
#
# COMPACT_ATOMS: atom_id res chain seq x y z
N MET A 1 4.83 -2.98 1.33
CA MET A 1 5.95 -2.72 0.41
C MET A 1 6.90 -1.73 1.07
N ARG A 2 8.19 -2.05 1.25
CA ARG A 2 9.18 -1.19 1.94
C ARG A 2 10.29 -0.80 0.98
N ASP A 3 10.68 0.47 1.00
CA ASP A 3 11.81 1.04 0.26
C ASP A 3 12.65 1.89 1.20
N GLY A 4 13.75 1.33 1.70
CA GLY A 4 14.56 1.96 2.75
C GLY A 4 13.73 2.30 3.99
N GLY A 5 13.58 3.60 4.27
CA GLY A 5 12.77 4.14 5.37
C GLY A 5 11.31 4.40 5.03
N SER A 6 10.83 4.04 3.84
CA SER A 6 9.44 4.29 3.40
C SER A 6 8.64 3.00 3.29
N VAL A 7 7.38 3.03 3.73
CA VAL A 7 6.40 1.97 3.47
C VAL A 7 5.24 2.52 2.68
N TYR A 8 4.86 1.84 1.61
CA TYR A 8 3.75 2.23 0.75
C TYR A 8 2.50 1.41 1.05
N LEU A 9 1.37 2.10 1.20
CA LEU A 9 0.05 1.53 1.51
C LEU A 9 -0.99 2.10 0.54
N VAL A 10 -2.07 1.37 0.30
CA VAL A 10 -3.19 1.85 -0.53
C VAL A 10 -4.50 1.63 0.21
N ALA A 11 -5.27 2.70 0.38
CA ALA A 11 -6.67 2.62 0.76
C ALA A 11 -7.51 2.26 -0.47
N ILE A 12 -7.75 0.96 -0.68
CA ILE A 12 -8.47 0.45 -1.86
C ILE A 12 -9.88 1.04 -1.96
N THR A 13 -10.58 1.20 -0.82
CA THR A 13 -11.91 1.85 -0.76
C THR A 13 -11.84 3.37 -0.55
N GLY A 14 -10.66 3.97 -0.74
CA GLY A 14 -10.44 5.41 -0.69
C GLY A 14 -10.71 6.04 0.67
N ARG A 15 -11.14 7.32 0.66
CA ARG A 15 -11.35 8.16 1.86
C ARG A 15 -12.39 7.62 2.86
N HIS A 16 -13.17 6.62 2.48
CA HIS A 16 -14.20 6.03 3.34
C HIS A 16 -13.65 4.97 4.30
N THR A 17 -12.42 4.48 4.09
CA THR A 17 -11.83 3.50 5.01
C THR A 17 -11.55 4.11 6.38
N LEU A 18 -11.98 3.45 7.46
CA LEU A 18 -11.88 3.98 8.83
C LEU A 18 -10.44 4.34 9.22
N TRP A 19 -9.45 3.54 8.81
CA TRP A 19 -8.06 3.85 9.12
C TRP A 19 -7.56 5.12 8.41
N VAL A 20 -8.09 5.48 7.23
CA VAL A 20 -7.74 6.74 6.54
C VAL A 20 -8.18 7.93 7.38
N LYS A 21 -9.38 7.88 7.97
CA LYS A 21 -9.87 8.92 8.87
C LYS A 21 -8.99 9.03 10.12
N ASN A 22 -8.53 7.90 10.65
CA ASN A 22 -7.60 7.89 11.78
C ASN A 22 -6.27 8.55 11.40
N ILE A 23 -5.70 8.23 10.24
CA ILE A 23 -4.46 8.85 9.74
C ILE A 23 -4.64 10.35 9.48
N GLN A 24 -5.80 10.78 8.98
CA GLN A 24 -6.10 12.21 8.81
C GLN A 24 -6.19 12.96 10.14
N ALA A 25 -6.72 12.32 11.19
CA ALA A 25 -6.80 12.91 12.52
C ALA A 25 -5.45 12.88 13.26
N ASN A 26 -4.68 11.81 13.09
CA ASN A 26 -3.33 11.64 13.64
C ASN A 26 -2.47 10.84 12.65
N PRO A 27 -1.48 11.47 12.00
CA PRO A 27 -0.70 10.82 10.97
C PRO A 27 0.29 9.79 11.51
N ARG A 28 0.49 9.69 12.84
CA ARG A 28 1.37 8.67 13.41
C ARG A 28 0.77 7.29 13.30
N ALA A 29 1.54 6.38 12.71
CA ALA A 29 1.19 4.99 12.51
C ALA A 29 2.26 4.07 13.10
N ARG A 30 1.80 2.93 13.62
CA ARG A 30 2.67 1.83 14.03
C ARG A 30 2.46 0.66 13.07
N LEU A 31 3.52 0.21 12.42
CA LEU A 31 3.50 -0.83 11.40
C LEU A 31 4.24 -2.06 11.90
N ARG A 32 3.57 -3.22 11.87
CA ARG A 32 4.23 -4.51 12.07
C ARG A 32 4.70 -5.03 10.72
N LEU A 33 6.01 -5.12 10.56
CA LEU A 33 6.67 -5.73 9.41
C LEU A 33 7.30 -7.06 9.85
N THR A 34 7.73 -7.86 8.88
CA THR A 34 8.33 -9.19 9.14
C THR A 34 9.56 -9.11 10.04
N ASP A 35 10.32 -8.02 9.93
CA ASP A 35 11.57 -7.78 10.65
C ASP A 35 11.39 -6.96 11.94
N GLY A 36 10.19 -6.50 12.28
CA GLY A 36 9.97 -5.75 13.52
C GLY A 36 8.73 -4.85 13.50
N THR A 37 8.54 -4.11 14.60
CA THR A 37 7.53 -3.07 14.69
C THR A 37 8.21 -1.71 14.50
N TYR A 38 7.60 -0.85 13.69
CA TYR A 38 8.12 0.48 13.39
C TYR A 38 7.06 1.53 13.67
N GLU A 39 7.48 2.69 14.16
CA GLU A 39 6.66 3.90 14.19
C GLU A 39 7.02 4.80 13.03
N GLY A 40 6.05 5.58 12.55
CA GLY A 40 6.26 6.49 11.44
C GLY A 40 5.11 7.45 11.21
N VAL A 41 5.27 8.32 10.22
CA VAL A 41 4.29 9.33 9.82
C VAL A 41 3.72 8.99 8.45
N ALA A 42 2.41 8.79 8.40
CA ALA A 42 1.66 8.49 7.19
C ALA A 42 1.10 9.77 6.55
N ARG A 43 1.22 9.88 5.22
CA ARG A 43 0.58 10.93 4.43
C ARG A 43 0.12 10.40 3.08
N PRO A 44 -0.98 10.94 2.51
CA PRO A 44 -1.39 10.58 1.17
C PRO A 44 -0.34 11.05 0.14
N ILE A 45 -0.25 10.34 -0.98
CA ILE A 45 0.57 10.69 -2.15
C ILE A 45 -0.33 10.77 -3.38
N ALA A 46 0.07 11.58 -4.36
CA ALA A 46 -0.69 11.81 -5.60
C ALA A 46 0.26 11.89 -6.81
N PRO A 47 -0.24 11.76 -8.06
CA PRO A 47 0.58 11.99 -9.23
C PRO A 47 1.32 13.34 -9.14
N GLY A 48 2.64 13.33 -9.35
CA GLY A 48 3.52 14.49 -9.17
C GLY A 48 4.26 14.51 -7.82
N ASP A 49 3.84 13.70 -6.83
CA ASP A 49 4.63 13.47 -5.62
C ASP A 49 5.87 12.61 -5.94
N PRO A 50 7.08 12.96 -5.48
CA PRO A 50 8.28 12.15 -5.68
C PRO A 50 8.15 10.69 -5.21
N ALA A 51 7.32 10.44 -4.18
CA ALA A 51 7.07 9.10 -3.66
C ALA A 51 6.07 8.30 -4.52
N TYR A 52 5.31 8.94 -5.42
CA TYR A 52 4.27 8.29 -6.22
C TYR A 52 4.84 7.25 -7.19
N GLY A 53 5.90 7.60 -7.93
CA GLY A 53 6.54 6.70 -8.89
C GLY A 53 7.09 5.42 -8.23
N PRO A 54 7.94 5.55 -7.19
CA PRO A 54 8.41 4.41 -6.40
C PRO A 54 7.28 3.58 -5.77
N ALA A 55 6.26 4.24 -5.22
CA ALA A 55 5.10 3.56 -4.64
C ALA A 55 4.34 2.74 -5.69
N HIS A 56 4.07 3.33 -6.86
CA HIS A 56 3.42 2.66 -7.97
C HIS A 56 4.26 1.47 -8.48
N ALA A 57 5.57 1.65 -8.63
CA ALA A 57 6.48 0.60 -9.07
C ALA A 57 6.52 -0.58 -8.09
N GLN A 58 6.62 -0.33 -6.78
CA GLN A 58 6.61 -1.40 -5.79
C GLN A 58 5.23 -2.08 -5.68
N PHE A 59 4.15 -1.31 -5.64
CA PHE A 59 2.80 -1.84 -5.43
C PHE A 59 2.28 -2.59 -6.67
N CYS A 60 2.50 -2.05 -7.86
CA CYS A 60 1.98 -2.61 -9.11
C CYS A 60 2.99 -3.51 -9.84
N GLY A 61 4.29 -3.39 -9.57
CA GLY A 61 5.34 -4.10 -10.29
C GLY A 61 5.73 -5.45 -9.67
N ALA A 62 5.48 -5.63 -8.37
CA ALA A 62 5.79 -6.86 -7.64
C ALA A 62 4.52 -7.70 -7.41
N VAL A 63 4.66 -9.02 -7.61
CA VAL A 63 3.63 -10.01 -7.30
C VAL A 63 4.24 -11.01 -6.32
N HIS A 64 3.68 -11.06 -5.13
CA HIS A 64 4.06 -11.95 -4.05
C HIS A 64 3.15 -13.20 -4.03
N PRO A 65 3.60 -14.31 -3.42
CA PRO A 65 2.78 -15.52 -3.31
C PRO A 65 1.40 -15.29 -2.67
N PHE A 66 1.30 -14.36 -1.72
CA PHE A 66 0.05 -14.02 -1.05
C PHE A 66 -0.97 -13.35 -1.99
N ASP A 67 -0.51 -12.63 -3.01
CA ASP A 67 -1.37 -11.92 -3.95
C ASP A 67 -2.15 -12.90 -4.85
N TYR A 68 -1.66 -14.14 -5.01
CA TYR A 68 -2.42 -15.20 -5.67
C TYR A 68 -3.61 -15.68 -4.83
N LEU A 69 -3.46 -15.73 -3.51
CA LEU A 69 -4.56 -16.05 -2.58
C LEU A 69 -5.56 -14.91 -2.54
N GLU A 70 -5.09 -13.66 -2.47
CA GLU A 70 -5.94 -12.48 -2.50
C GLU A 70 -6.78 -12.42 -3.79
N ASN A 71 -6.16 -12.69 -4.95
CA ASN A 71 -6.87 -12.68 -6.24
C ASN A 71 -7.97 -13.76 -6.35
N LEU A 72 -7.80 -14.92 -5.70
CA LEU A 72 -8.84 -15.96 -5.64
C LEU A 72 -10.12 -15.47 -4.94
N PHE A 73 -10.00 -14.57 -3.96
CA PHE A 73 -11.15 -14.01 -3.24
C PHE A 73 -11.81 -12.84 -3.97
N HIS A 74 -11.08 -12.14 -4.85
CA HIS A 74 -11.55 -10.89 -5.45
C HIS A 74 -11.93 -10.99 -6.94
N ARG A 75 -11.52 -12.03 -7.67
CA ARG A 75 -11.87 -12.23 -9.10
C ARG A 75 -12.24 -13.68 -9.41
N LYS A 76 -13.17 -13.88 -10.36
CA LYS A 76 -13.51 -15.21 -10.88
C LYS A 76 -12.39 -15.78 -11.78
N GLY A 77 -12.11 -17.08 -11.61
CA GLY A 77 -11.18 -17.85 -12.45
C GLY A 77 -9.75 -17.90 -11.91
N LEU A 78 -8.88 -18.68 -12.56
CA LEU A 78 -7.51 -18.90 -12.08
C LEU A 78 -6.72 -17.57 -12.00
N PRO A 79 -6.01 -17.31 -10.88
CA PRO A 79 -5.16 -16.15 -10.73
C PRO A 79 -3.96 -16.27 -11.69
N SER A 80 -3.59 -15.16 -12.32
CA SER A 80 -2.37 -15.08 -13.13
C SER A 80 -1.61 -13.82 -12.76
N ARG A 81 -0.28 -13.83 -12.97
CA ARG A 81 0.57 -12.67 -12.72
C ARG A 81 0.02 -11.40 -13.37
N ARG A 82 -0.45 -11.50 -14.62
CA ARG A 82 -1.10 -10.39 -15.34
C ARG A 82 -2.35 -9.88 -14.63
N LYS A 83 -3.26 -10.77 -14.23
CA LYS A 83 -4.49 -10.39 -13.53
C LYS A 83 -4.23 -9.72 -12.17
N ILE A 84 -3.17 -10.14 -11.47
CA ILE A 84 -2.76 -9.56 -10.19
C ILE A 84 -2.21 -8.14 -10.41
N ILE A 85 -1.32 -7.96 -11.39
CA ILE A 85 -0.77 -6.64 -11.73
C ILE A 85 -1.89 -5.67 -12.13
N GLU A 86 -2.83 -6.11 -12.97
CA GLU A 86 -3.99 -5.30 -13.35
C GLU A 86 -4.87 -4.94 -12.15
N LEU A 87 -5.03 -5.86 -11.18
CA LEU A 87 -5.78 -5.61 -9.95
C LEU A 87 -5.07 -4.58 -9.06
N HIS A 88 -3.76 -4.73 -8.85
CA HIS A 88 -2.98 -3.78 -8.06
C HIS A 88 -2.97 -2.38 -8.67
N ARG A 89 -2.89 -2.27 -10.00
CA ARG A 89 -3.03 -0.97 -10.70
C ARG A 89 -4.40 -0.35 -10.46
N ALA A 90 -5.46 -1.12 -10.64
CA ALA A 90 -6.82 -0.63 -10.41
C ALA A 90 -7.02 -0.16 -8.97
N TRP A 91 -6.42 -0.85 -7.99
CA TRP A 91 -6.46 -0.45 -6.59
C TRP A 91 -5.62 0.79 -6.29
N PHE A 92 -4.43 0.88 -6.85
CA PHE A 92 -3.54 2.02 -6.63
C PHE A 92 -4.11 3.31 -7.26
N GLU A 93 -4.57 3.22 -8.51
CA GLU A 93 -5.12 4.34 -9.28
C GLU A 93 -6.53 4.74 -8.83
N GLY A 94 -7.37 3.76 -8.46
CA GLY A 94 -8.74 4.01 -7.99
C GLY A 94 -8.85 4.29 -6.49
N GLY A 95 -7.83 3.93 -5.71
CA GLY A 95 -7.79 4.12 -4.26
C GLY A 95 -7.14 5.43 -3.84
N THR A 96 -6.67 5.47 -2.60
CA THR A 96 -5.83 6.57 -2.10
C THR A 96 -4.49 5.99 -1.64
N PRO A 97 -3.39 6.21 -2.38
CA PRO A 97 -2.08 5.74 -1.97
C PRO A 97 -1.51 6.61 -0.85
N PHE A 98 -0.74 5.99 0.04
CA PHE A 98 -0.07 6.60 1.17
C PHE A 98 1.40 6.18 1.20
N VAL A 99 2.24 7.07 1.71
CA VAL A 99 3.59 6.75 2.18
C VAL A 99 3.62 6.88 3.70
N VAL A 100 4.25 5.93 4.37
CA VAL A 100 4.61 5.99 5.78
C VAL A 100 6.12 6.11 5.86
N GLN A 101 6.60 7.25 6.36
CA GLN A 101 8.02 7.43 6.66
C GLN A 101 8.30 6.83 8.03
N LEU A 102 9.17 5.82 8.08
CA LEU A 102 9.54 5.11 9.30
C LEU A 102 10.59 5.93 10.06
N ASP A 103 10.35 6.12 11.36
CA ASP A 103 11.21 6.87 12.26
C ASP A 103 12.07 5.91 13.11
N THR A 104 11.42 5.09 13.93
CA THR A 104 12.08 4.27 14.96
C THR A 104 11.54 2.85 14.97
N ARG A 105 12.43 1.88 15.20
CA ARG A 105 12.07 0.49 15.47
C ARG A 105 11.80 0.30 16.97
N THR A 106 10.66 -0.31 17.29
CA THR A 106 10.21 -0.66 18.65
C THR A 106 10.21 -2.16 18.89
#